data_AF-A0A1T4Y4J4-F1
#
_entry.id   AF-A0A1T4Y4J4-F1
#
_cell.length_a   1.000
_cell.length_b   1.000
_cell.length_c   1.000
_cell.angle_alpha   90.00
_cell.angle_beta   90.00
_cell.angle_gamma   90.00
#
_symmetry.space_group_name_H-M   'P 1'
#
loop_
_entity.id
_entity.type
_entity.pdbx_description
1 polymer ?
#
loop_
_entity_poly.entity_id
_entity_poly.type
_entity_poly.pdbx_seq_one_letter_code
_entity_poly.pdbx_strand_id
1 'polypeptide(L)'
;MSACFFLAWAGYVVVTFGLGFVWHLVLFKDTYRKLAIFSRIDDPIIPLGLSAMLIQGAILAYLFPFIQQDGSIWMEGLRFGGILGLFIASSAVIAEAAKQRVASLSKWLLLESTYYLIQFSLAGITIAAAYSRCATN
;
A
#
# COMPACT_ATOMS: atom_id res chain seq x y z
N MET A 1 -20.27 10.58 -5.73
CA MET A 1 -18.82 10.32 -5.85
C MET A 1 -18.32 11.05 -7.10
N SER A 2 -17.23 11.82 -7.01
CA SER A 2 -16.71 12.61 -8.14
C SER A 2 -15.82 11.77 -9.07
N ALA A 3 -15.53 12.26 -10.28
CA ALA A 3 -14.57 11.62 -11.19
C ALA A 3 -13.17 11.47 -10.55
N CYS A 4 -12.79 12.42 -9.69
CA CYS A 4 -11.52 12.44 -8.98
C CYS A 4 -11.39 11.29 -7.99
N PHE A 5 -12.49 10.97 -7.29
CA PHE A 5 -12.55 9.81 -6.41
C PHE A 5 -12.25 8.52 -7.19
N PHE A 6 -12.92 8.31 -8.32
CA PHE A 6 -12.72 7.10 -9.13
C PHE A 6 -11.30 7.03 -9.72
N LEU A 7 -10.73 8.16 -10.13
CA LEU A 7 -9.35 8.24 -10.62
C LEU A 7 -8.33 7.91 -9.52
N ALA A 8 -8.49 8.49 -8.33
CA ALA A 8 -7.64 8.23 -7.18
C ALA A 8 -7.74 6.76 -6.72
N TRP A 9 -8.96 6.23 -6.66
CA TRP A 9 -9.23 4.84 -6.30
C TRP A 9 -8.61 3.86 -7.29
N ALA A 10 -8.85 4.03 -8.58
CA ALA A 10 -8.26 3.19 -9.62
C ALA A 10 -6.73 3.28 -9.63
N GLY A 11 -6.18 4.50 -9.49
CA GLY A 11 -4.75 4.73 -9.39
C GLY A 11 -4.12 4.00 -8.20
N TYR A 12 -4.75 4.08 -7.03
CA TYR A 12 -4.32 3.33 -5.85
C TYR A 12 -4.27 1.82 -6.12
N VAL A 13 -5.34 1.25 -6.69
CA VAL A 13 -5.44 -0.19 -6.96
C VAL A 13 -4.37 -0.62 -7.95
N VAL A 14 -4.18 0.11 -9.05
CA VAL A 14 -3.16 -0.22 -10.06
C VAL A 14 -1.75 -0.18 -9.46
N VAL A 15 -1.42 0.87 -8.71
CA VAL A 15 -0.09 1.03 -8.10
C VAL A 15 0.17 -0.05 -7.05
N THR A 16 -0.77 -0.28 -6.15
CA THR A 16 -0.60 -1.26 -5.06
C THR A 16 -0.63 -2.70 -5.55
N PHE A 17 -1.50 -3.03 -6.51
CA PHE A 17 -1.52 -4.35 -7.13
C PHE A 17 -0.26 -4.60 -7.94
N GLY A 18 0.13 -3.66 -8.80
CA GLY A 18 1.33 -3.79 -9.63
C GLY A 18 2.59 -3.95 -8.79
N LEU A 19 2.78 -3.06 -7.81
CA LEU A 19 3.93 -3.14 -6.92
C LEU A 19 3.89 -4.40 -6.06
N GLY A 20 2.75 -4.74 -5.44
CA GLY A 20 2.63 -5.92 -4.59
C GLY A 20 2.84 -7.23 -5.35
N PHE A 21 2.28 -7.34 -6.55
CA PHE A 21 2.49 -8.51 -7.41
C PHE A 21 3.96 -8.66 -7.77
N VAL A 22 4.59 -7.60 -8.29
CA VAL A 22 6.01 -7.64 -8.68
C VAL A 22 6.90 -7.92 -7.47
N TRP A 23 6.64 -7.28 -6.33
CA TRP A 23 7.45 -7.43 -5.13
C TRP A 23 7.37 -8.86 -4.57
N HIS A 24 6.16 -9.34 -4.28
CA HIS A 24 5.97 -10.61 -3.56
C HIS A 24 6.05 -11.85 -4.45
N LEU A 25 5.63 -11.75 -5.72
CA LEU A 25 5.48 -12.93 -6.59
C LEU A 25 6.56 -13.02 -7.68
N VAL A 26 7.31 -11.93 -7.93
CA VAL A 26 8.37 -11.91 -8.95
C VAL A 26 9.74 -11.69 -8.31
N LEU A 27 10.00 -10.51 -7.72
CA LEU A 27 11.32 -10.12 -7.26
C LEU A 27 11.79 -10.86 -6.01
N PHE A 28 10.91 -10.97 -5.00
CA PHE A 28 11.29 -11.51 -3.68
C PHE A 28 10.59 -12.83 -3.34
N LYS A 29 9.97 -13.50 -4.31
CA LYS A 29 9.23 -14.77 -4.09
C LYS A 29 10.04 -15.79 -3.30
N ASP A 30 11.28 -16.06 -3.73
CA ASP A 30 12.15 -17.02 -3.05
C ASP A 30 12.61 -16.55 -1.67
N THR A 31 12.74 -15.23 -1.47
CA THR A 31 13.04 -14.66 -0.16
C THR A 31 11.88 -14.89 0.80
N TYR A 32 10.65 -14.63 0.39
CA TYR A 32 9.46 -14.92 1.20
C TYR A 32 9.29 -16.41 1.47
N ARG A 33 9.56 -17.28 0.49
CA ARG A 33 9.57 -18.74 0.69
C ARG A 33 10.58 -19.16 1.76
N LYS A 34 11.80 -18.60 1.73
CA LYS A 34 12.85 -18.87 2.73
C LYS A 34 12.53 -18.28 4.10
N LEU A 35 11.82 -17.14 4.16
CA LEU A 35 11.36 -16.55 5.42
C LEU A 35 10.29 -17.42 6.10
N ALA A 36 9.58 -18.26 5.33
CA ALA A 36 8.58 -19.21 5.81
C ALA A 36 7.46 -18.56 6.64
N ILE A 37 7.15 -17.29 6.36
CA ILE A 37 6.16 -16.53 7.12
C ILE A 37 4.72 -16.72 6.61
N PHE A 38 4.56 -16.98 5.30
CA PHE A 38 3.25 -17.15 4.67
C PHE A 38 2.97 -18.62 4.37
N SER A 39 1.76 -19.07 4.71
CA SER A 39 1.30 -20.45 4.49
C SER A 39 0.84 -20.72 3.05
N ARG A 40 0.57 -19.69 2.25
CA ARG A 40 0.03 -19.77 0.88
C ARG A 40 0.87 -18.99 -0.14
N ILE A 41 2.19 -19.02 -0.02
CA ILE A 41 3.08 -18.27 -0.93
C ILE A 41 3.06 -18.82 -2.36
N ASP A 42 2.87 -20.14 -2.52
CA ASP A 42 2.88 -20.82 -3.82
C ASP A 42 1.49 -20.86 -4.49
N ASP A 43 0.43 -20.69 -3.71
CA ASP A 43 -0.96 -20.61 -4.18
C ASP A 43 -1.73 -19.49 -3.45
N PRO A 44 -1.36 -18.22 -3.70
CA PRO A 44 -2.02 -17.09 -3.08
C PRO A 44 -3.43 -16.91 -3.61
N ILE A 45 -4.39 -16.62 -2.71
CA ILE A 45 -5.77 -16.32 -3.10
C ILE A 45 -5.84 -14.84 -3.55
N ILE A 46 -5.42 -14.59 -4.80
CA ILE A 46 -5.35 -13.24 -5.40
C ILE A 46 -6.64 -12.43 -5.23
N PRO A 47 -7.86 -12.99 -5.40
CA PRO A 47 -9.10 -12.23 -5.21
C PRO A 47 -9.25 -11.61 -3.82
N LEU A 48 -8.73 -12.24 -2.76
CA LEU A 48 -8.79 -11.67 -1.40
C LEU A 48 -7.83 -10.47 -1.26
N GLY A 49 -6.62 -10.59 -1.82
CA GLY A 49 -5.65 -9.49 -1.86
C GLY A 49 -6.20 -8.29 -2.63
N LEU A 50 -6.77 -8.53 -3.81
CA LEU A 50 -7.40 -7.48 -4.62
C LEU A 50 -8.60 -6.85 -3.90
N SER A 51 -9.43 -7.66 -3.24
CA SER A 51 -10.57 -7.14 -2.45
C SER A 51 -10.11 -6.21 -1.33
N ALA A 52 -9.04 -6.55 -0.63
CA ALA A 52 -8.44 -5.67 0.37
C ALA A 52 -7.96 -4.35 -0.23
N MET A 53 -7.29 -4.38 -1.39
CA MET A 53 -6.83 -3.18 -2.10
C MET A 53 -8.00 -2.31 -2.57
N LEU A 54 -9.09 -2.91 -3.06
CA LEU A 54 -10.29 -2.18 -3.47
C LEU A 54 -10.90 -1.42 -2.29
N ILE A 55 -11.03 -2.08 -1.13
CA ILE A 55 -11.56 -1.47 0.10
C ILE A 55 -10.63 -0.37 0.61
N GLN A 56 -9.34 -0.66 0.75
CA GLN A 56 -8.33 0.30 1.22
C GLN A 56 -8.30 1.53 0.31
N GLY A 57 -8.23 1.32 -1.01
CA GLY A 57 -8.20 2.41 -1.98
C GLY A 57 -9.45 3.27 -1.93
N ALA A 58 -10.64 2.68 -1.76
CA ALA A 58 -11.89 3.43 -1.66
C ALA A 58 -11.91 4.30 -0.40
N ILE A 59 -11.47 3.76 0.73
CA ILE A 59 -11.35 4.51 1.99
C ILE A 59 -10.33 5.65 1.86
N LEU A 60 -9.15 5.36 1.33
CA LEU A 60 -8.07 6.35 1.17
C LEU A 60 -8.46 7.47 0.21
N ALA A 61 -9.02 7.14 -0.95
CA ALA A 61 -9.53 8.12 -1.90
C ALA A 61 -10.64 8.98 -1.31
N TYR A 62 -11.55 8.37 -0.52
CA TYR A 62 -12.60 9.11 0.17
C TYR A 62 -12.05 10.08 1.23
N LEU A 63 -11.05 9.67 2.01
CA LEU A 63 -10.51 10.45 3.12
C LEU A 63 -9.60 11.60 2.68
N PHE A 64 -8.89 11.46 1.55
CA PHE A 64 -7.86 12.41 1.12
C PHE A 64 -8.34 13.88 1.06
N PRO A 65 -9.51 14.22 0.48
CA PRO A 65 -9.98 15.61 0.40
C PRO A 65 -10.25 16.27 1.75
N PHE A 66 -10.49 15.50 2.81
CA PHE A 66 -10.74 16.05 4.15
C PHE A 66 -9.45 16.42 4.90
N ILE A 67 -8.30 15.99 4.39
CA ILE A 67 -6.97 16.18 4.99
C ILE A 67 -6.15 17.19 4.18
N GLN A 68 -6.52 17.40 2.92
CA GLN A 68 -5.94 18.45 2.09
C GLN A 68 -6.14 19.82 2.74
N GLN A 69 -5.03 20.51 3.02
CA GLN A 69 -4.98 21.88 3.52
C GLN A 69 -4.20 22.74 2.51
N ASP A 70 -3.97 24.02 2.81
CA ASP A 70 -3.42 25.02 1.87
C ASP A 70 -1.92 24.80 1.48
N GLY A 71 -1.41 23.56 1.57
CA GLY A 71 -0.02 23.18 1.32
C GLY A 71 0.25 22.61 -0.07
N SER A 72 1.50 22.15 -0.28
CA SER A 72 1.88 21.45 -1.50
C SER A 72 1.16 20.10 -1.58
N ILE A 73 0.29 19.94 -2.57
CA ILE A 73 -0.50 18.70 -2.80
C ILE A 73 0.35 17.43 -2.82
N TRP A 74 1.59 17.51 -3.32
CA TRP A 74 2.53 16.38 -3.36
C TRP A 74 3.06 16.02 -1.96
N MET A 75 3.38 17.03 -1.15
CA MET A 75 3.81 16.82 0.24
C MET A 75 2.65 16.29 1.09
N GLU A 76 1.43 16.74 0.83
CA GLU A 76 0.23 16.19 1.46
C GLU A 76 -0.02 14.74 1.08
N GLY A 77 0.16 14.40 -0.20
CA GLY A 77 0.15 13.01 -0.68
C GLY A 77 1.15 12.13 0.07
N LEU A 78 2.40 12.58 0.17
CA LEU A 78 3.44 11.86 0.90
C LEU A 78 3.13 11.72 2.40
N ARG A 79 2.67 12.78 3.06
CA ARG A 79 2.30 12.76 4.48
C ARG A 79 1.11 11.84 4.73
N PHE A 80 0.06 11.96 3.92
CA PHE A 80 -1.14 11.14 4.00
C PHE A 80 -0.80 9.66 3.79
N GLY A 81 -0.06 9.37 2.71
CA GLY A 81 0.45 8.03 2.41
C GLY A 81 1.30 7.48 3.56
N GLY A 82 2.25 8.26 4.08
CA GLY A 82 3.13 7.85 5.18
C GLY A 82 2.38 7.50 6.46
N ILE A 83 1.39 8.31 6.88
CA ILE A 83 0.60 8.05 8.09
C ILE A 83 -0.21 6.77 7.94
N LEU A 84 -0.91 6.60 6.81
CA LEU A 84 -1.76 5.44 6.55
C LEU A 84 -0.92 4.18 6.31
N GLY A 85 0.22 4.33 5.67
CA GLY A 85 1.22 3.27 5.49
C GLY A 85 1.78 2.80 6.82
N LEU A 86 2.12 3.72 7.72
CA LEU A 86 2.55 3.38 9.08
C LEU A 86 1.46 2.67 9.86
N PHE A 87 0.21 3.15 9.78
CA PHE A 87 -0.94 2.50 10.41
C PHE A 87 -1.09 1.04 9.93
N ILE A 88 -1.08 0.80 8.63
CA ILE A 88 -1.22 -0.56 8.08
C ILE A 88 0.02 -1.42 8.36
N ALA A 89 1.22 -0.87 8.20
CA ALA A 89 2.49 -1.58 8.44
C ALA A 89 2.63 -2.01 9.91
N SER A 90 2.09 -1.25 10.86
CA SER A 90 2.07 -1.65 12.28
C SER A 90 1.40 -3.02 12.48
N SER A 91 0.36 -3.32 11.69
CA SER A 91 -0.33 -4.61 11.73
C SER A 91 0.34 -5.62 10.80
N ALA A 92 0.54 -5.27 9.52
CA ALA A 92 0.98 -6.19 8.50
C ALA A 92 2.46 -6.58 8.59
N VAL A 93 3.29 -5.78 9.25
CA VAL A 93 4.72 -6.05 9.44
C VAL A 93 5.01 -6.48 10.86
N ILE A 94 4.69 -5.63 11.83
CA ILE A 94 5.08 -5.84 13.23
C ILE A 94 4.18 -6.90 13.87
N ALA A 95 2.86 -6.76 13.78
CA ALA A 95 1.97 -7.73 14.38
C ALA A 95 2.03 -9.11 13.69
N GLU A 96 2.24 -9.18 12.37
CA GLU A 96 2.52 -10.46 11.69
C GLU A 96 3.81 -11.11 12.20
N ALA A 97 4.91 -10.35 12.34
CA ALA A 97 6.14 -10.88 12.90
C ALA A 97 5.97 -11.45 14.32
N ALA A 98 5.06 -10.87 15.11
CA ALA A 98 4.76 -11.31 16.46
C ALA A 98 3.92 -12.61 16.50
N LYS A 99 3.12 -12.88 15.47
CA LYS A 99 2.24 -14.06 15.39
C LYS A 99 2.89 -15.24 14.68
N GLN A 100 3.80 -14.98 13.75
CA GLN A 100 4.38 -16.01 12.88
C GLN A 100 5.79 -16.42 13.31
N ARG A 101 6.14 -17.69 13.07
CA ARG A 101 7.52 -18.17 13.22
C ARG A 101 8.32 -17.87 11.95
N VAL A 102 8.90 -16.69 11.89
CA VAL A 102 9.72 -16.26 10.75
C VAL A 102 11.16 -16.77 10.88
N ALA A 103 11.74 -17.28 9.79
CA ALA A 103 13.10 -17.83 9.79
C ALA A 103 14.18 -16.77 10.09
N SER A 104 13.91 -15.50 9.74
CA SER A 104 14.80 -14.38 10.06
C SER A 104 13.99 -13.11 10.27
N LEU A 105 13.86 -12.71 11.55
CA LEU A 105 13.08 -11.53 11.94
C LEU A 105 13.63 -10.23 11.35
N SER A 106 14.96 -10.04 11.38
CA SER A 106 15.59 -8.83 10.85
C SER A 106 15.38 -8.66 9.34
N LYS A 107 15.50 -9.75 8.58
CA LYS A 107 15.24 -9.73 7.13
C LYS A 107 13.78 -9.43 6.82
N TRP A 108 12.85 -10.02 7.56
CA TRP A 108 11.42 -9.71 7.42
C TRP A 108 11.12 -8.24 7.69
N LEU A 109 11.57 -7.72 8.85
CA LEU A 109 11.30 -6.35 9.24
C LEU A 109 11.87 -5.36 8.21
N LEU A 110 13.10 -5.57 7.73
CA LEU A 110 13.71 -4.71 6.73
C LEU A 110 12.99 -4.78 5.38
N LEU A 111 12.73 -5.99 4.88
CA LEU A 111 12.12 -6.19 3.56
C LEU A 111 10.70 -5.62 3.52
N GLU A 112 9.88 -5.99 4.51
CA GLU A 112 8.47 -5.63 4.51
C GLU A 112 8.26 -4.17 4.88
N SER A 113 9.04 -3.61 5.81
CA SER A 113 8.97 -2.16 6.09
C SER A 113 9.37 -1.33 4.87
N THR A 114 10.38 -1.78 4.11
CA THR A 114 10.80 -1.12 2.86
C THR A 114 9.68 -1.18 1.82
N TYR A 115 9.04 -2.33 1.67
CA TYR A 115 7.89 -2.50 0.80
C TYR A 115 6.76 -1.52 1.14
N TYR A 116 6.33 -1.48 2.41
CA TYR A 116 5.25 -0.59 2.86
C TYR A 116 5.62 0.89 2.71
N LEU A 117 6.87 1.27 2.99
CA LEU A 117 7.35 2.63 2.78
C LEU A 117 7.22 3.05 1.31
N ILE A 118 7.67 2.21 0.38
CA ILE A 118 7.59 2.50 -1.06
C ILE A 118 6.12 2.51 -1.51
N GLN A 119 5.37 1.46 -1.17
CA GLN A 119 3.98 1.29 -1.59
C GLN A 119 3.12 2.49 -1.19
N PHE A 120 3.20 2.91 0.07
CA PHE A 120 2.33 3.97 0.57
C PHE A 120 2.81 5.37 0.19
N SER A 121 4.11 5.57 -0.06
CA SER A 121 4.60 6.80 -0.68
C SER A 121 4.05 6.97 -2.09
N LEU A 122 4.14 5.91 -2.92
CA LEU A 122 3.62 5.92 -4.28
C LEU A 122 2.09 6.04 -4.31
N ALA A 123 1.39 5.33 -3.43
CA ALA A 123 -0.07 5.40 -3.31
C ALA A 123 -0.53 6.82 -2.93
N GLY A 124 0.12 7.44 -1.93
CA GLY A 124 -0.19 8.80 -1.49
C GLY A 124 0.04 9.83 -2.59
N ILE A 125 1.18 9.76 -3.29
CA ILE A 125 1.48 10.60 -4.47
C ILE A 125 0.42 10.42 -5.56
N THR A 126 0.01 9.18 -5.83
CA THR A 126 -0.95 8.86 -6.89
C THR A 126 -2.34 9.43 -6.60
N ILE A 127 -2.79 9.30 -5.35
CA ILE A 127 -4.06 9.88 -4.90
C ILE A 127 -4.00 11.41 -5.00
N ALA A 128 -2.92 12.02 -4.52
CA ALA A 128 -2.71 13.47 -4.61
C ALA A 128 -2.70 13.98 -6.06
N ALA A 129 -2.03 13.27 -6.97
CA ALA A 129 -2.01 13.60 -8.39
C ALA A 129 -3.41 13.59 -9.01
N ALA A 130 -4.23 12.59 -8.67
CA ALA A 130 -5.58 12.46 -9.17
C ALA A 130 -6.47 13.64 -8.75
N TYR A 131 -6.38 14.05 -7.48
CA TYR A 131 -7.10 15.22 -6.97
C TYR A 131 -6.53 16.55 -7.49
N SER A 132 -5.21 16.65 -7.70
CA SER A 132 -4.56 17.83 -8.29
C SER A 132 -5.12 18.14 -9.67
N ARG A 133 -5.24 17.11 -10.53
CA ARG A 133 -5.74 17.25 -11.90
C ARG A 133 -7.20 17.70 -11.94
N CYS A 134 -7.96 17.39 -10.90
CA CYS A 134 -9.34 17.84 -10.79
C CYS A 134 -9.50 19.26 -10.28
N ALA A 135 -8.60 19.75 -9.43
CA ALA A 135 -8.62 21.12 -8.95
C ALA A 135 -8.24 22.14 -10.04
N THR A 136 -7.56 21.70 -11.10
CA THR A 136 -7.14 22.52 -12.25
C THR A 136 -8.14 22.55 -13.42
N ASN A 137 -9.29 21.86 -13.30
CA ASN A 137 -10.39 21.89 -14.28
C ASN A 137 -11.60 22.59 -13.69
#